data_AF-A0A379F334-F1
#
_entry.id   AF-A0A379F334-F1
#
_cell.length_a   1.000
_cell.length_b   1.000
_cell.length_c   1.000
_cell.angle_alpha   90.00
_cell.angle_beta   90.00
_cell.angle_gamma   90.00
#
_symmetry.space_group_name_H-M   'P 1'
#
loop_
_entity.id
_entity.type
_entity.pdbx_description
1 polymer ?
#
loop_
_entity_poly.entity_id
_entity_poly.type
_entity_poly.pdbx_seq_one_letter_code
_entity_poly.pdbx_strand_id
1 'polypeptide(L)'
;MKNKISFYIPFILLLLLSIPGNAQTLKGRIIEANSSQTPIEFATVCLYNNEKKIVLSSQTDKNGEFVFHVDKLQLKEVYELHALYIGYQSIIMKIVYKR
;
A
#
# COMPACT_ATOMS: atom_id res chain seq x y z
N MET A 1 22.12 -43.27 -20.59
CA MET A 1 22.31 -41.97 -19.90
C MET A 1 21.12 -41.72 -19.01
N LYS A 2 21.26 -41.79 -17.67
CA LYS A 2 20.15 -41.49 -16.74
C LYS A 2 19.91 -39.97 -16.74
N ASN A 3 18.67 -39.53 -17.02
CA ASN A 3 18.27 -38.12 -17.02
C ASN A 3 18.49 -37.51 -15.63
N LYS A 4 19.56 -36.74 -15.46
CA LYS A 4 19.91 -36.04 -14.20
C LYS A 4 18.88 -34.97 -13.79
N ILE A 5 17.97 -34.61 -14.70
CA ILE A 5 16.91 -33.62 -14.49
C ILE A 5 15.95 -34.05 -13.35
N SER A 6 15.70 -35.35 -13.18
CA SER A 6 14.80 -35.87 -12.14
C SER A 6 15.27 -35.59 -10.71
N PHE A 7 16.56 -35.34 -10.49
CA PHE A 7 17.11 -35.11 -9.15
C PHE A 7 16.79 -33.70 -8.61
N TYR A 8 16.60 -32.72 -9.51
CA TYR A 8 16.37 -31.33 -9.13
C TYR A 8 14.88 -30.96 -9.01
N ILE A 9 13.97 -31.79 -9.53
CA ILE A 9 12.51 -31.59 -9.44
C ILE A 9 12.03 -31.34 -7.99
N PRO A 10 12.41 -32.12 -6.96
CA PRO A 10 11.96 -31.84 -5.60
C PRO A 10 12.51 -30.51 -5.04
N PHE A 11 13.71 -30.12 -5.45
CA PHE A 11 14.33 -28.86 -5.03
C PHE A 11 13.64 -27.64 -5.66
N ILE A 12 13.28 -27.74 -6.94
CA ILE A 12 12.49 -26.73 -7.66
C ILE A 12 11.08 -26.61 -7.07
N LEU A 13 10.45 -27.74 -6.71
CA LEU A 13 9.12 -27.73 -6.08
C LEU A 13 9.14 -27.06 -4.70
N LEU A 14 10.21 -27.24 -3.91
CA LEU A 14 10.39 -26.59 -2.62
C LEU A 14 10.57 -25.06 -2.75
N LEU A 15 11.24 -24.60 -3.80
CA LEU A 15 11.42 -23.17 -4.12
C LEU A 15 10.13 -22.47 -4.54
N LEU A 16 9.16 -23.19 -5.10
CA LEU A 16 7.87 -22.61 -5.48
C LEU A 16 6.94 -22.40 -4.26
N LEU A 17 7.13 -23.18 -3.19
CA LEU A 17 6.37 -23.05 -1.94
C LEU A 17 6.84 -21.87 -1.08
N SER A 18 8.01 -21.29 -1.35
CA SER A 18 8.57 -20.19 -0.58
C SER A 18 8.18 -18.80 -1.10
N ILE A 19 7.35 -18.70 -2.14
CA ILE A 19 6.86 -17.39 -2.63
C ILE A 19 5.77 -16.89 -1.66
N PRO A 20 6.00 -15.80 -0.90
CA PRO A 20 4.96 -15.24 -0.04
C PRO A 20 3.83 -14.66 -0.91
N GLY A 21 2.73 -15.39 -1.03
CA GLY A 21 1.64 -15.10 -1.97
C GLY A 21 0.62 -14.03 -1.52
N ASN A 22 1.01 -12.92 -0.88
CA ASN A 22 0.05 -11.92 -0.41
C ASN A 22 0.52 -10.46 -0.55
N ALA A 23 1.06 -10.07 -1.72
CA ALA A 23 1.25 -8.64 -2.01
C ALA A 23 -0.12 -7.96 -2.21
N GLN A 24 -0.66 -7.39 -1.14
CA GLN A 24 -1.87 -6.57 -1.20
C GLN A 24 -1.49 -5.11 -1.28
N THR A 25 -2.29 -4.33 -2.01
CA THR A 25 -2.09 -2.88 -2.12
C THR A 25 -3.34 -2.12 -1.72
N LEU A 26 -3.18 -1.10 -0.90
CA LEU A 26 -4.18 -0.06 -0.68
C LEU A 26 -3.87 1.10 -1.62
N LYS A 27 -4.84 1.51 -2.43
CA LYS A 27 -4.69 2.61 -3.40
C LYS A 27 -5.75 3.66 -3.17
N GLY A 28 -5.43 4.89 -3.52
CA GLY A 28 -6.39 5.99 -3.50
C GLY A 28 -5.93 7.14 -4.38
N ARG A 29 -6.78 8.17 -4.49
CA ARG A 29 -6.53 9.36 -5.29
C ARG A 29 -6.90 10.61 -4.49
N ILE A 30 -6.02 11.61 -4.50
CA ILE A 30 -6.24 12.92 -3.88
C ILE A 30 -6.58 13.93 -4.97
N ILE A 31 -7.74 14.57 -4.81
CA ILE A 31 -8.25 15.59 -5.73
C ILE A 31 -8.66 16.82 -4.93
N GLU A 32 -8.70 17.96 -5.61
CA GLU A 32 -9.24 19.19 -5.04
C GLU A 32 -10.77 19.12 -4.94
N ALA A 33 -11.31 19.43 -3.76
CA ALA A 33 -12.74 19.28 -3.47
C ALA A 33 -13.63 20.27 -4.23
N ASN A 34 -13.12 21.46 -4.53
CA ASN A 34 -13.89 22.59 -5.08
C ASN A 34 -13.63 22.85 -6.58
N SER A 35 -12.85 22.01 -7.25
CA SER A 35 -12.63 22.09 -8.70
C SER A 35 -13.10 20.82 -9.41
N SER A 36 -12.99 20.79 -10.74
CA SER A 36 -13.40 19.69 -11.62
C SER A 36 -12.60 18.39 -11.44
N GLN A 37 -12.43 17.94 -10.19
CA GLN A 37 -11.64 16.76 -9.80
C GLN A 37 -10.16 16.87 -10.22
N THR A 38 -9.60 18.08 -10.12
CA THR A 38 -8.18 18.33 -10.41
C THR A 38 -7.31 17.48 -9.49
N PRO A 39 -6.41 16.62 -10.02
CA PRO A 39 -5.53 15.81 -9.21
C PRO A 39 -4.51 16.67 -8.47
N ILE A 40 -4.19 16.30 -7.23
CA ILE A 40 -3.13 16.95 -6.46
C ILE A 40 -1.90 16.04 -6.53
N GLU A 41 -0.92 16.43 -7.33
CA GLU A 41 0.40 15.79 -7.38
C GLU A 41 1.26 16.22 -6.18
N PHE A 42 2.20 15.36 -5.78
CA PHE A 42 3.15 15.60 -4.69
C PHE A 42 2.54 15.74 -3.27
N ALA A 43 1.25 15.46 -3.09
CA ALA A 43 0.63 15.36 -1.78
C ALA A 43 1.23 14.20 -1.00
N THR A 44 1.62 14.46 0.25
CA THR A 44 2.11 13.43 1.15
C THR A 44 0.92 12.73 1.78
N VAL A 45 0.85 11.41 1.64
CA VAL A 45 -0.18 10.57 2.25
C VAL A 45 0.49 9.67 3.27
N CYS A 46 0.09 9.80 4.52
CA CYS A 46 0.60 9.04 5.64
C CYS A 46 -0.51 8.19 6.26
N LEU A 47 -0.19 6.95 6.62
CA LEU A 47 -1.06 6.09 7.40
C LEU A 47 -0.50 5.93 8.81
N TYR A 48 -1.32 6.23 9.80
CA TYR A 48 -0.99 6.15 11.22
C TYR A 48 -1.74 5.00 11.88
N ASN A 49 -1.07 4.30 12.80
CA ASN A 49 -1.72 3.34 13.68
C ASN A 49 -2.37 4.02 14.91
N ASN A 50 -2.98 3.23 15.79
CA ASN A 50 -3.61 3.73 17.01
C ASN A 50 -2.65 4.44 17.97
N GLU A 51 -1.35 4.12 17.93
CA GLU A 51 -0.30 4.79 18.71
C GLU A 51 0.18 6.11 18.07
N LYS A 52 -0.46 6.58 16.99
CA LYS A 52 -0.06 7.75 16.21
C LYS A 52 1.35 7.63 15.59
N LYS A 53 1.82 6.41 15.36
CA LYS A 53 3.05 6.14 14.60
C LYS A 53 2.73 5.96 13.12
N ILE A 54 3.56 6.53 12.26
CA ILE A 54 3.48 6.31 10.81
C ILE A 54 3.85 4.86 10.53
N VAL A 55 2.95 4.11 9.91
CA VAL A 55 3.20 2.73 9.46
C VAL A 55 3.51 2.66 7.97
N LEU A 56 2.91 3.54 7.17
CA LEU A 56 3.11 3.65 5.73
C LEU A 56 3.07 5.12 5.30
N SER A 57 3.84 5.49 4.29
CA SER A 57 3.78 6.79 3.65
C SER A 57 4.05 6.67 2.16
N SER A 58 3.49 7.60 1.40
CA SER A 58 3.64 7.70 -0.05
C SER A 58 3.42 9.16 -0.45
N GLN A 59 3.85 9.49 -1.65
CA GLN A 59 3.49 10.73 -2.30
C GLN A 59 2.54 10.42 -3.47
N THR A 60 1.63 11.35 -3.79
CA THR A 60 0.78 11.21 -4.97
C THR A 60 1.53 11.53 -6.26
N ASP A 61 1.20 10.82 -7.33
CA ASP A 61 1.73 11.08 -8.68
C ASP A 61 0.96 12.18 -9.42
N LYS A 62 1.30 12.44 -10.68
CA LYS A 62 0.64 13.42 -11.57
C LYS A 62 -0.87 13.24 -11.73
N ASN A 63 -1.39 12.04 -11.49
CA ASN A 63 -2.82 11.73 -11.53
C ASN A 63 -3.48 11.87 -10.15
N GLY A 64 -2.70 12.27 -9.13
CA GLY A 64 -3.11 12.35 -7.74
C GLY A 64 -3.16 10.99 -7.05
N GLU A 65 -2.62 9.93 -7.67
CA GLU A 65 -2.74 8.56 -7.18
C GLU A 65 -1.63 8.20 -6.18
N PHE A 66 -1.96 7.44 -5.15
CA PHE A 66 -0.99 6.86 -4.21
C PHE A 66 -1.22 5.36 -4.04
N VAL A 67 -0.15 4.64 -3.70
CA VAL A 67 -0.17 3.19 -3.48
C VAL A 67 0.61 2.84 -2.21
N PHE A 68 -0.02 2.07 -1.33
CA PHE A 68 0.58 1.46 -0.16
C PHE A 68 0.66 -0.05 -0.36
N HIS A 69 1.84 -0.62 -0.16
CA HIS A 69 2.02 -2.07 -0.02
C HIS A 69 1.70 -2.43 1.44
N VAL A 70 0.63 -3.18 1.66
CA VAL A 70 0.04 -3.36 3.00
C VAL A 70 0.50 -4.62 3.72
N ASP A 71 1.67 -5.13 3.35
CA ASP A 71 2.29 -6.34 3.90
C ASP A 71 2.53 -6.24 5.42
N LYS A 72 2.51 -5.03 5.97
CA LYS A 72 2.74 -4.71 7.39
C LYS A 72 1.47 -4.34 8.17
N LEU A 73 0.30 -4.31 7.52
CA LEU A 73 -0.94 -3.92 8.20
C LEU A 73 -1.57 -5.11 8.93
N GLN A 74 -1.99 -4.87 10.16
CA GLN A 74 -2.69 -5.84 10.98
C GLN A 74 -4.19 -5.84 10.64
N LEU A 75 -4.77 -7.03 10.59
CA LEU A 75 -6.19 -7.19 10.29
C LEU A 75 -7.06 -6.64 11.41
N LYS A 76 -8.16 -5.99 11.03
CA LYS A 76 -9.16 -5.40 11.95
C LYS A 76 -8.61 -4.27 12.82
N GLU A 77 -7.40 -3.78 12.57
CA GLU A 77 -6.90 -2.56 13.17
C GLU A 77 -7.52 -1.34 12.46
N VAL A 78 -7.78 -0.28 13.23
CA VAL A 78 -8.19 1.03 12.72
C VAL A 78 -6.95 1.86 12.49
N TYR A 79 -6.81 2.41 11.29
CA TYR A 79 -5.74 3.33 10.94
C TYR A 79 -6.31 4.71 10.61
N GLU A 80 -5.47 5.73 10.73
CA GLU A 80 -5.79 7.08 10.26
C GLU A 80 -4.97 7.42 9.03
N LEU A 81 -5.66 7.67 7.92
CA LEU A 81 -5.08 8.21 6.69
C LEU A 81 -5.04 9.74 6.81
N HIS A 82 -3.87 10.32 6.68
CA HIS A 82 -3.65 11.76 6.63
C HIS A 82 -3.12 12.12 5.25
N ALA A 83 -3.78 13.05 4.56
CA ALA A 83 -3.27 13.64 3.33
C ALA A 83 -2.90 15.10 3.57
N LEU A 84 -1.67 15.46 3.22
CA LEU A 84 -1.09 16.77 3.46
C LEU A 84 -0.48 17.32 2.18
N TYR A 85 -0.79 18.58 1.87
CA TYR A 85 -0.17 19.33 0.80
C TYR A 85 -0.15 20.81 1.16
N ILE A 86 0.95 21.49 0.85
CA ILE A 86 1.12 22.89 1.28
C ILE A 86 0.07 23.78 0.61
N GLY A 87 -0.54 24.68 1.37
CA GLY A 87 -1.62 25.55 0.91
C GLY A 87 -3.02 24.92 0.94
N TYR A 88 -3.15 23.65 1.34
CA TYR A 88 -4.43 22.96 1.49
C TYR A 88 -4.71 22.59 2.95
N GLN A 89 -6.00 22.46 3.29
CA GLN A 89 -6.39 21.87 4.57
C GLN A 89 -6.15 20.36 4.54
N SER A 90 -5.50 19.83 5.57
CA SER A 90 -5.24 18.40 5.70
C SER A 90 -6.55 17.59 5.83
N ILE A 91 -6.57 16.43 5.19
CA ILE A 91 -7.68 15.48 5.29
C ILE A 91 -7.26 14.36 6.25
N ILE A 92 -8.14 14.02 7.19
CA ILE A 92 -7.96 12.89 8.11
C ILE A 92 -9.14 11.93 7.96
N MET A 93 -8.87 10.67 7.63
CA MET A 93 -9.88 9.64 7.46
C MET A 93 -9.53 8.39 8.27
N LYS A 94 -10.52 7.78 8.91
CA LYS A 94 -10.35 6.48 9.55
C LYS A 94 -10.59 5.37 8.53
N ILE A 95 -9.64 4.44 8.44
CA ILE A 95 -9.76 3.24 7.61
C ILE A 95 -9.68 2.01 8.49
N VAL A 96 -10.46 0.97 8.16
CA VAL A 96 -10.38 -0.33 8.81
C VAL A 96 -9.85 -1.31 7.78
N TYR A 97 -8.67 -1.86 8.03
CA TYR A 97 -8.10 -2.85 7.13
C TYR A 97 -8.81 -4.19 7.33
N LYS A 98 -9.52 -4.65 6.29
CA LYS A 98 -10.22 -5.94 6.23
C LYS A 98 -9.60 -6.75 5.09
N ARG A 99 -9.31 -8.03 5.37
CA ARG A 99 -8.92 -9.00 4.35
C ARG A 99 -10.16 -9.58 3.69
#